data_AF-A0A831ZFS3-F1
#
_entry.id   AF-A0A831ZFS3-F1
#
_cell.length_a   1.000
_cell.length_b   1.000
_cell.length_c   1.000
_cell.angle_alpha   90.00
_cell.angle_beta   90.00
_cell.angle_gamma   90.00
#
_symmetry.space_group_name_H-M   'P 1'
#
loop_
_entity.id
_entity.type
_entity.pdbx_description
1 polymer ?
#
loop_
_entity_poly.entity_id
_entity_poly.type
_entity_poly.pdbx_seq_one_letter_code
_entity_poly.pdbx_strand_id
1 'polypeptide(L)'
;ALARAILKNAPILLLDEATSALDSVTERHIQESLELLMQDKTVVVIAHRLSTLAHLDRILVFDDGQLVEDGNHQKLLSLEGYYARMWSMQAGGFLPEQEMLLT
;
A
#
# COMPACT_ATOMS: atom_id res chain seq x y z
N ALA A 1 0.60 -15.43 -9.76
CA ALA A 1 -0.20 -15.74 -8.55
C ALA A 1 -1.58 -15.09 -8.54
N LEU A 2 -1.71 -13.82 -8.98
CA LEU A 2 -2.97 -13.06 -9.05
C LEU A 2 -4.13 -13.81 -9.74
N ALA A 3 -3.90 -14.40 -10.92
CA ALA A 3 -4.91 -15.19 -11.63
C ALA A 3 -5.49 -16.34 -10.77
N ARG A 4 -4.68 -16.96 -9.91
CA ARG A 4 -5.14 -18.01 -8.99
C ARG A 4 -5.99 -17.45 -7.85
N ALA A 5 -5.72 -16.23 -7.40
CA ALA A 5 -6.56 -15.55 -6.42
C ALA A 5 -7.95 -15.24 -6.99
N ILE A 6 -8.00 -14.76 -8.25
CA ILE A 6 -9.24 -14.52 -8.98
C ILE A 6 -10.07 -15.81 -9.08
N LEU A 7 -9.46 -16.93 -9.46
CA LEU A 7 -10.17 -18.20 -9.64
C LEU A 7 -10.67 -18.83 -8.33
N LYS A 8 -10.08 -18.50 -7.18
CA LYS A 8 -10.40 -19.14 -5.90
C LYS A 8 -11.64 -18.56 -5.22
N ASN A 9 -12.11 -17.38 -5.64
CA ASN A 9 -13.23 -16.63 -5.05
C ASN A 9 -13.24 -16.64 -3.49
N ALA A 10 -12.08 -16.48 -2.86
CA ALA A 10 -11.97 -16.51 -1.40
C ALA A 10 -12.68 -15.29 -0.77
N PRO A 11 -13.25 -15.42 0.44
CA PRO A 11 -13.84 -14.29 1.17
C PRO A 11 -12.78 -13.37 1.80
N ILE A 12 -11.56 -13.88 1.99
CA ILE A 12 -10.41 -13.12 2.51
C ILE A 12 -9.29 -13.19 1.47
N LEU A 13 -8.75 -12.02 1.10
CA LEU A 13 -7.63 -11.86 0.18
C LEU A 13 -6.44 -11.27 0.92
N LEU A 14 -5.29 -11.93 0.80
CA LEU A 14 -4.01 -11.38 1.22
C LEU A 14 -3.20 -11.06 -0.04
N LEU A 15 -2.89 -9.79 -0.23
CA LEU A 15 -2.13 -9.29 -1.37
C LEU A 15 -0.78 -8.82 -0.84
N ASP A 16 0.27 -9.57 -1.16
CA ASP A 16 1.64 -9.21 -0.83
C ASP A 16 2.36 -8.81 -2.12
N GLU A 17 2.89 -7.59 -2.15
CA GLU A 17 3.68 -7.05 -3.26
C GLU A 17 3.05 -7.19 -4.67
N ALA A 18 1.71 -7.24 -4.76
CA ALA A 18 1.02 -7.56 -6.02
C ALA A 18 1.28 -6.55 -7.16
N THR A 19 1.79 -5.36 -6.84
CA THR A 19 2.05 -4.26 -7.78
C THR A 19 3.54 -3.96 -8.02
N SER A 20 4.47 -4.53 -7.25
CA SER A 20 5.92 -4.21 -7.39
C SER A 20 6.55 -4.81 -8.66
N ALA A 21 6.01 -5.91 -9.16
CA ALA A 21 6.48 -6.61 -10.35
C ALA A 21 5.87 -6.09 -11.67
N LEU A 22 5.18 -4.95 -11.66
CA LEU A 22 4.43 -4.44 -12.81
C LEU A 22 5.06 -3.19 -13.44
N ASP A 23 5.33 -3.28 -14.75
CA ASP A 23 5.72 -2.13 -15.57
C ASP A 23 4.59 -1.09 -15.64
N SER A 24 4.98 0.18 -15.66
CA SER A 24 4.12 1.38 -15.56
C SER A 24 2.96 1.47 -16.57
N VAL A 25 3.05 0.75 -17.70
CA VAL A 25 1.99 0.71 -18.73
C VAL A 25 0.88 -0.29 -18.36
N THR A 26 1.21 -1.38 -17.68
CA THR A 26 0.24 -2.44 -17.31
C THR A 26 -0.40 -2.19 -15.94
N GLU A 27 0.18 -1.27 -15.16
CA GLU A 27 -0.21 -1.01 -13.78
C GLU A 27 -1.68 -0.61 -13.62
N ARG A 28 -2.18 0.30 -14.47
CA ARG A 28 -3.57 0.78 -14.38
C ARG A 28 -4.61 -0.33 -14.56
N HIS A 29 -4.42 -1.21 -15.55
CA HIS A 29 -5.36 -2.31 -15.80
C HIS A 29 -5.36 -3.36 -14.68
N ILE A 30 -4.20 -3.59 -14.07
CA ILE A 30 -4.11 -4.47 -12.91
C ILE A 30 -4.73 -3.81 -11.67
N GLN A 31 -4.57 -2.49 -11.49
CA GLN A 31 -5.25 -1.72 -10.45
C GLN A 31 -6.77 -1.89 -10.55
N GLU A 32 -7.34 -1.65 -11.74
CA GLU A 32 -8.78 -1.80 -12.01
C GLU A 32 -9.26 -3.24 -11.75
N SER A 33 -8.46 -4.23 -12.17
CA SER A 33 -8.77 -5.65 -11.93
C SER A 33 -8.70 -6.04 -10.45
N LEU A 34 -7.75 -5.46 -9.70
CA LEU A 34 -7.61 -5.65 -8.26
C LEU A 34 -8.79 -5.02 -7.53
N GLU A 35 -9.19 -3.80 -7.87
CA GLU A 35 -10.36 -3.14 -7.30
C GLU A 35 -11.63 -3.99 -7.47
N LEU A 36 -11.87 -4.53 -8.67
CA LEU A 36 -12.98 -5.45 -8.91
C LEU A 36 -12.88 -6.73 -8.10
N LEU A 37 -11.68 -7.31 -7.99
CA LEU A 37 -11.44 -8.52 -7.21
C LEU A 37 -11.70 -8.29 -5.71
N MET A 38 -11.44 -7.09 -5.21
CA MET A 38 -11.57 -6.72 -3.80
C MET A 38 -13.01 -6.49 -3.35
N GLN A 39 -13.96 -6.30 -4.27
CA GLN A 39 -15.37 -6.07 -3.94
C GLN A 39 -15.96 -7.22 -3.10
N ASP A 40 -16.74 -6.85 -2.08
CA ASP A 40 -17.41 -7.76 -1.15
C ASP A 40 -16.50 -8.76 -0.42
N LYS A 41 -15.22 -8.40 -0.26
CA LYS A 41 -14.22 -9.25 0.41
C LYS A 41 -13.46 -8.48 1.48
N THR A 42 -12.96 -9.21 2.47
CA THR A 42 -11.94 -8.67 3.37
C THR A 42 -10.59 -8.76 2.69
N VAL A 43 -9.91 -7.63 2.54
CA VAL A 43 -8.64 -7.56 1.82
C VAL A 43 -7.57 -7.00 2.74
N VAL A 44 -6.46 -7.72 2.84
CA VAL A 44 -5.26 -7.28 3.54
C VAL A 44 -4.19 -7.08 2.48
N VAL A 45 -3.68 -5.85 2.37
CA VAL A 45 -2.67 -5.48 1.38
C VAL A 45 -1.39 -5.08 2.11
N ILE A 46 -0.28 -5.67 1.69
CA ILE A 46 1.08 -5.25 2.05
C ILE A 46 1.68 -4.68 0.76
N ALA A 47 1.99 -3.38 0.75
CA ALA A 47 2.46 -2.69 -0.44
C ALA A 47 3.65 -1.78 -0.17
N HIS A 48 4.60 -1.76 -1.11
CA HIS A 48 5.72 -0.81 -1.13
C HIS A 48 5.34 0.54 -1.75
N ARG A 49 4.26 0.59 -2.54
CA ARG A 49 3.73 1.82 -3.13
C ARG A 49 2.56 2.33 -2.30
N LEU A 50 2.74 3.45 -1.62
CA LEU A 50 1.69 4.04 -0.80
C LEU A 50 0.47 4.48 -1.61
N SER A 51 0.64 4.84 -2.88
CA SER A 51 -0.47 5.20 -3.78
C SER A 51 -1.51 4.08 -3.89
N THR A 52 -1.08 2.82 -3.81
CA THR A 52 -1.99 1.66 -3.79
C THR A 52 -2.78 1.58 -2.48
N LEU A 53 -2.20 2.02 -1.36
CA LEU A 53 -2.83 1.99 -0.04
C LEU A 53 -3.76 3.18 0.19
N ALA A 54 -3.57 4.30 -0.51
CA ALA A 54 -4.27 5.56 -0.27
C ALA A 54 -5.81 5.45 -0.41
N HIS A 55 -6.29 4.50 -1.21
CA HIS A 55 -7.72 4.27 -1.45
C HIS A 55 -8.35 3.26 -0.49
N LEU A 56 -7.58 2.65 0.40
CA LEU A 56 -8.09 1.64 1.33
C LEU A 56 -8.83 2.28 2.51
N ASP A 57 -9.80 1.54 3.05
CA ASP A 57 -10.64 1.98 4.16
C ASP A 57 -9.84 2.23 5.45
N ARG A 58 -8.75 1.47 5.64
CA ARG A 58 -7.88 1.51 6.81
C ARG A 58 -6.45 1.12 6.45
N ILE A 59 -5.50 1.87 6.99
CA ILE A 59 -4.06 1.69 6.82
C ILE A 59 -3.46 1.52 8.22
N LEU A 60 -2.64 0.48 8.37
CA LEU A 60 -1.91 0.16 9.58
C LEU A 60 -0.42 0.39 9.32
N VAL A 61 0.21 1.28 10.07
CA VAL A 61 1.62 1.61 9.91
C VAL A 61 2.41 0.93 11.01
N PHE A 62 3.39 0.13 10.60
CA PHE A 62 4.28 -0.55 11.52
C PHE A 62 5.68 0.06 11.47
N ASP A 63 6.30 0.20 12.63
CA ASP A 63 7.70 0.56 12.80
C ASP A 63 8.30 -0.31 13.92
N ASP A 64 9.48 -0.87 13.67
CA ASP A 64 10.17 -1.84 14.55
C ASP A 64 9.24 -2.93 15.14
N GLY A 65 8.36 -3.50 14.30
CA GLY A 65 7.41 -4.54 14.68
C GLY A 65 6.22 -4.08 15.53
N GLN A 66 6.06 -2.78 15.76
CA GLN A 66 4.96 -2.19 16.54
C GLN A 66 4.01 -1.40 15.64
N LEU A 67 2.72 -1.46 15.95
CA LEU A 67 1.71 -0.62 15.29
C LEU A 67 1.84 0.82 15.82
N VAL A 68 2.36 1.72 14.99
CA VAL A 68 2.59 3.12 15.37
C VAL A 68 1.47 4.05 14.92
N GLU A 69 0.78 3.74 13.82
CA GLU A 69 -0.34 4.55 13.33
C GLU A 69 -1.48 3.69 12.74
N ASP A 70 -2.71 4.19 12.89
CA ASP A 70 -3.94 3.52 12.43
C ASP A 70 -5.00 4.54 11.98
N GLY A 71 -5.36 4.47 10.71
CA GLY A 71 -6.36 5.36 10.12
C GLY A 71 -6.52 5.20 8.63
N ASN A 72 -7.42 5.98 8.03
CA ASN A 72 -7.46 6.13 6.58
C ASN A 72 -6.39 7.14 6.10
N HIS A 73 -6.17 7.20 4.79
CA HIS A 73 -5.17 8.08 4.17
C HIS A 73 -5.27 9.53 4.66
N GLN A 74 -6.46 10.12 4.63
CA GLN A 74 -6.66 11.52 5.01
C GLN A 74 -6.33 11.78 6.49
N LYS A 75 -6.76 10.88 7.39
CA LYS A 75 -6.45 10.96 8.82
C LYS A 75 -4.95 10.86 9.03
N LEU A 76 -4.28 9.88 8.42
CA LEU A 76 -2.84 9.67 8.59
C LEU A 76 -2.00 10.82 8.01
N LEU A 77 -2.42 11.44 6.90
CA LEU A 77 -1.77 12.65 6.40
C LEU A 77 -1.89 13.82 7.37
N SER A 78 -3.05 14.02 8.01
CA SER A 78 -3.27 15.11 8.97
C SER A 78 -2.49 14.97 10.28
N LEU A 79 -2.00 13.77 10.59
CA LEU A 79 -1.16 13.53 11.79
C LEU A 79 0.27 14.02 11.59
N GLU A 80 0.69 14.31 10.35
CA GLU A 80 2.08 14.68 10.01
C GLU A 80 3.12 13.67 10.56
N GLY A 81 2.68 12.42 10.72
CA GLY A 81 3.44 11.33 11.33
C GLY A 81 4.26 10.50 10.35
N TYR A 82 4.54 9.25 10.71
CA TYR A 82 5.34 8.30 9.93
C TYR A 82 4.75 8.08 8.54
N TYR A 83 3.44 7.86 8.44
CA TYR A 83 2.76 7.74 7.15
C TYR A 83 2.96 8.96 6.25
N ALA A 84 2.73 10.17 6.79
CA ALA A 84 2.83 11.41 6.03
C ALA A 84 4.25 11.65 5.51
N ARG A 85 5.28 11.32 6.31
CA ARG A 85 6.69 11.38 5.90
C ARG A 85 7.00 10.38 4.77
N MET A 86 6.58 9.13 4.88
CA MET A 86 6.78 8.16 3.79
C MET A 86 6.03 8.59 2.52
N TRP A 87 4.81 9.13 2.68
CA TRP A 87 4.01 9.62 1.57
C TRP A 87 4.71 10.74 0.80
N SER A 88 5.25 11.74 1.50
CA SER A 88 5.97 12.84 0.84
C SER A 88 7.22 12.35 0.10
N MET A 89 7.95 11.38 0.66
CA MET A 89 9.12 10.77 0.01
C MET A 89 8.74 10.01 -1.27
N GLN A 90 7.63 9.27 -1.27
CA GLN A 90 7.21 8.49 -2.45
C GLN A 90 6.49 9.34 -3.50
N ALA A 91 5.67 10.31 -3.08
CA ALA A 91 4.91 11.19 -3.98
C ALA A 91 5.80 12.24 -4.69
N GLY A 92 6.95 12.58 -4.10
CA GLY A 92 7.91 13.55 -4.65
C GLY A 92 8.81 13.01 -5.77
N GLY A 93 8.87 11.68 -5.97
CA GLY A 93 9.79 11.05 -6.93
C GLY A 93 11.25 11.14 -6.49
N PHE A 94 11.84 10.00 -6.12
CA PHE A 94 13.21 9.79 -5.64
C PHE A 94 13.51 10.17 -4.17
N LEU A 95 14.10 9.19 -3.47
CA LEU A 95 14.70 9.27 -2.14
C LEU A 95 16.04 10.05 -2.19
N PRO A 96 16.44 10.77 -1.14
CA PRO A 96 17.85 10.96 -0.85
C PRO A 96 18.42 9.63 -0.33
N GLU A 97 19.45 9.12 -1.00
CA GLU A 97 20.32 8.11 -0.41
C GLU A 97 21.04 8.71 0.80
N GLN A 98 20.97 8.02 1.95
CA GLN A 98 21.90 8.12 3.08
C GLN A 98 21.93 9.47 3.84
N GLU A 99 21.01 9.65 4.80
CA GLU A 99 21.27 10.49 5.97
C GLU A 99 20.61 9.88 7.22
N MET A 100 21.12 8.71 7.63
CA MET A 100 20.90 8.19 8.98
C MET A 100 22.19 7.54 9.52
N LEU A 101 23.30 8.24 9.31
CA LEU A 101 24.49 8.09 10.14
C LEU A 101 24.73 9.44 10.83
N LEU A 102 24.44 9.45 12.13
CA LEU A 102 24.80 10.48 13.12
C LEU A 102 23.97 11.78 13.10
N THR A 103 22.96 11.86 13.97
CA THR A 103 22.92 12.65 15.22
C THR A 103 21.67 12.23 16.01
#